data_AF-A0A2P6VTH4-F1
#
_entry.id   AF-A0A2P6VTH4-F1
#
_cell.length_a   1.000
_cell.length_b   1.000
_cell.length_c   1.000
_cell.angle_alpha   90.00
_cell.angle_beta   90.00
_cell.angle_gamma   90.00
#
_symmetry.space_group_name_H-M   'P 1'
#
loop_
_entity.id
_entity.type
_entity.pdbx_description
1 polymer ?
#
loop_
_entity_poly.entity_id
_entity_poly.type
_entity_poly.pdbx_seq_one_letter_code
_entity_poly.pdbx_strand_id
1 'polypeptide(L)' 'MEPRLRLCPRCGSHEVHADHLTPLGQRHKCRECGYEGSFVIEADSLEDAKRIREELQAQLEEASEEPDDGDE' A
#
# COMPACT_ATOMS: atom_id res chain seq x y z
N MET A 1 7.04 -22.55 5.77
CA MET A 1 7.40 -21.13 5.69
C MET A 1 6.54 -20.53 4.61
N GLU A 2 5.46 -19.88 5.01
CA GLU A 2 4.64 -19.07 4.10
C GLU A 2 5.45 -17.84 3.66
N PRO A 3 5.36 -17.42 2.39
CA PRO A 3 6.08 -16.25 1.91
C PRO A 3 5.43 -14.99 2.47
N ARG A 4 6.20 -14.18 3.21
CA ARG A 4 5.77 -12.83 3.58
C ARG A 4 5.62 -11.98 2.33
N LEU A 5 4.41 -11.53 2.07
CA LEU A 5 4.07 -10.66 0.95
C LEU A 5 4.21 -9.21 1.38
N ARG A 6 4.64 -8.36 0.45
CA ARG A 6 4.76 -6.90 0.67
C ARG A 6 3.78 -6.20 -0.24
N LEU A 7 2.96 -5.34 0.34
CA LEU A 7 1.92 -4.59 -0.34
C LEU A 7 2.21 -3.10 -0.29
N CYS A 8 1.85 -2.42 -1.37
CA CYS A 8 1.98 -0.99 -1.48
C CYS A 8 0.92 -0.31 -0.60
N PRO A 9 1.32 0.58 0.32
CA PRO A 9 0.38 1.30 1.18
C PRO A 9 -0.51 2.31 0.44
N ARG A 10 -0.21 2.61 -0.83
CA ARG A 10 -0.96 3.58 -1.64
C ARG A 10 -1.99 2.93 -2.56
N CYS A 11 -1.68 1.76 -3.12
CA CYS A 11 -2.54 1.11 -4.13
C CYS A 11 -2.88 -0.34 -3.82
N GLY A 12 -2.31 -0.93 -2.75
CA GLY A 12 -2.50 -2.34 -2.41
C GLY A 12 -1.83 -3.34 -3.35
N SER A 13 -1.00 -2.90 -4.30
CA SER A 13 -0.29 -3.80 -5.21
C SER A 13 0.85 -4.53 -4.52
N HIS A 14 1.08 -5.79 -4.89
CA HIS A 14 2.20 -6.62 -4.43
C HIS A 14 3.50 -6.43 -5.23
N GLU A 15 3.46 -5.63 -6.30
CA GLU A 15 4.61 -5.29 -7.15
C GLU A 15 5.50 -4.23 -6.46
N VAL A 16 6.02 -4.58 -5.27
CA VAL A 16 6.88 -3.72 -4.45
C VAL A 16 8.26 -4.34 -4.32
N HIS A 17 9.27 -3.63 -4.80
CA HIS A 17 10.66 -4.10 -4.80
C HIS A 17 11.54 -3.20 -3.92
N ALA A 18 12.57 -3.79 -3.32
CA ALA A 18 13.61 -3.01 -2.67
C ALA A 18 14.46 -2.29 -3.72
N ASP A 19 14.54 -0.97 -3.63
CA ASP A 19 15.21 -0.13 -4.63
C ASP A 19 16.66 0.13 -4.22
N HIS A 20 16.86 0.74 -3.04
CA HIS A 20 18.19 1.03 -2.51
C HIS A 20 18.25 0.89 -0.98
N LEU A 21 19.40 0.43 -0.50
CA LEU A 21 19.73 0.48 0.93
C LEU A 21 20.31 1.87 1.23
N THR A 22 19.60 2.62 2.06
CA THR A 22 19.99 3.96 2.50
C THR A 22 20.48 3.91 3.95
N PRO A 23 21.21 4.91 4.46
CA PRO A 23 21.54 4.99 5.89
C PRO A 23 20.30 5.07 6.80
N LEU A 24 19.13 5.43 6.24
CA LEU A 24 17.83 5.46 6.94
C LEU A 24 17.05 4.13 6.82
N GLY A 25 17.64 3.10 6.20
CA GLY A 25 17.00 1.80 6.00
C GLY A 25 16.76 1.45 4.52
N GLN A 26 15.99 0.39 4.30
CA GLN A 26 15.66 -0.12 2.96
C GLN A 26 14.48 0.67 2.37
N ARG A 27 14.69 1.33 1.22
CA ARG A 27 13.59 1.91 0.44
C ARG A 27 12.95 0.86 -0.45
N HIS A 28 11.63 0.97 -0.56
CA HIS A 28 10.79 0.15 -1.41
C HIS A 28 10.12 1.01 -2.46
N LYS A 29 9.99 0.47 -3.67
CA LYS A 29 9.36 1.11 -4.81
C LYS A 29 8.27 0.24 -5.39
N CYS A 30 7.07 0.80 -5.55
CA CYS A 30 5.95 0.16 -6.20
C CYS A 30 6.00 0.43 -7.71
N ARG A 31 5.89 -0.61 -8.53
CA ARG A 31 5.86 -0.48 -10.00
C ARG A 31 4.53 0.02 -10.56
N GLU A 32 3.45 -0.13 -9.81
CA GLU A 32 2.12 0.19 -10.31
C GLU A 32 1.75 1.67 -10.12
N CYS A 33 1.82 2.18 -8.90
CA CYS A 33 1.47 3.58 -8.61
C CYS A 33 2.67 4.52 -8.46
N GLY A 34 3.90 3.98 -8.51
CA GLY A 34 5.14 4.76 -8.34
C GLY A 34 5.45 5.17 -6.90
N TYR A 35 4.76 4.61 -5.89
CA TYR A 35 5.09 4.83 -4.48
C TYR A 35 6.56 4.49 -4.20
N GLU A 36 7.29 5.40 -3.55
CA GLU A 36 8.68 5.19 -3.14
C GLU A 36 8.86 5.62 -1.68
N GLY A 37 9.24 4.69 -0.82
CA GLY A 37 9.35 4.96 0.61
C GLY A 37 9.85 3.76 1.41
N SER A 38 10.17 3.98 2.68
CA SER A 38 10.61 2.89 3.56
C SER A 38 9.46 2.06 4.12
N PHE A 39 8.22 2.53 3.98
CA PHE A 39 7.03 1.88 4.55
C PHE A 39 6.38 0.94 3.54
N VAL A 40 6.13 -0.30 3.97
CA VAL A 40 5.42 -1.33 3.21
C VAL A 40 4.50 -2.08 4.16
N ILE A 41 3.38 -2.58 3.64
CA ILE A 41 2.49 -3.43 4.41
C ILE A 41 2.97 -4.87 4.24
N GLU A 42 3.25 -5.55 5.34
CA GLU A 42 3.63 -6.96 5.33
C GLU A 42 2.40 -7.83 5.60
N ALA A 43 2.17 -8.84 4.77
CA ALA A 43 1.12 -9.83 4.95
C ALA A 43 1.75 -11.22 5.06
N ASP A 44 1.34 -11.98 6.07
CA ASP A 44 1.88 -13.32 6.31
C ASP A 44 1.37 -14.35 5.30
N SER A 45 0.20 -14.10 4.68
CA SER A 45 -0.46 -15.01 3.74
C SER A 45 -1.11 -14.26 2.57
N LEU A 46 -1.38 -14.99 1.48
CA LEU A 46 -2.11 -14.46 0.32
C LEU A 46 -3.53 -13.99 0.68
N GLU A 47 -4.18 -14.68 1.62
CA GLU A 47 -5.51 -14.32 2.12
C GLU A 47 -5.49 -12.97 2.86
N ASP A 48 -4.53 -12.78 3.77
CA ASP A 48 -4.31 -11.49 4.43
C ASP A 48 -4.00 -10.39 3.42
N ALA A 49 -3.15 -10.68 2.43
CA ALA A 49 -2.81 -9.69 1.42
C ALA A 49 -4.03 -9.22 0.61
N LYS A 50 -4.93 -10.16 0.29
CA LYS A 50 -6.18 -9.87 -0.41
C LYS A 50 -7.10 -9.03 0.47
N ARG A 51 -7.30 -9.43 1.73
CA ARG A 51 -8.13 -8.72 2.70
C ARG A 51 -7.66 -7.28 2.91
N ILE A 52 -6.36 -7.08 3.14
CA ILE A 52 -5.79 -5.74 3.34
C ILE A 52 -6.00 -4.86 2.10
N ARG A 53 -5.83 -5.41 0.89
CA ARG A 53 -6.08 -4.68 -0.35
C ARG A 53 -7.54 -4.22 -0.45
N GLU A 54 -8.48 -5.11 -0.15
CA GLU A 54 -9.91 -4.79 -0.18
C GLU A 54 -10.25 -3.69 0.85
N GLU A 55 -9.74 -3.80 2.08
CA GLU A 55 -9.90 -2.77 3.12
C GLU A 55 -9.31 -1.42 2.70
N LEU A 56 -8.12 -1.42 2.09
CA LEU A 56 -7.45 -0.20 1.62
C LEU A 56 -8.27 0.51 0.54
N GLN A 57 -8.83 -0.25 -0.41
CA GLN A 57 -9.65 0.28 -1.49
C GLN A 57 -10.95 0.89 -0.97
N ALA A 58 -11.62 0.23 -0.03
CA ALA A 58 -12.83 0.76 0.60
C ALA A 58 -12.54 2.11 1.29
N GLN A 59 -11.47 2.19 2.08
CA GLN A 59 -11.08 3.43 2.77
C GLN A 59 -10.74 4.58 1.80
N LEU A 60 -10.13 4.27 0.66
CA LEU A 60 -9.80 5.25 -0.38
C LEU A 60 -11.06 5.78 -1.08
N GLU A 61 -12.06 4.91 -1.31
CA GLU A 61 -13.34 5.27 -1.93
C GLU A 61 -14.18 6.13 -0.96
N GLU A 62 -14.32 5.69 0.29
CA GLU A 62 -14.99 6.46 1.36
C GLU A 62 -14.34 7.84 1.57
N ALA A 63 -13.00 7.93 1.51
CA ALA A 63 -12.29 9.20 1.63
C ALA A 63 -12.44 10.11 0.40
N SER A 64 -12.88 9.59 -0.75
CA SER A 64 -13.10 10.37 -1.96
C SER A 64 -14.54 10.89 -2.11
N GLU A 65 -15.47 10.38 -1.30
CA GLU A 65 -16.88 10.74 -1.30
C GLU A 65 -17.24 11.79 -0.23
N GLU A 66 -16.29 12.63 0.18
CA GLU A 66 -16.63 13.80 1.01
C GLU A 66 -17.62 14.69 0.23
N PRO A 67 -18.85 14.90 0.74
CA PRO A 67 -19.80 15.80 0.12
C PRO A 67 -19.25 17.22 0.21
N ASP A 68 -19.12 17.85 -0.96
CA ASP A 68 -18.93 19.28 -1.14
C ASP A 68 -20.18 20.01 -0.60
N ASP A 69 -20.31 20.11 0.72
CA ASP A 69 -21.26 21.02 1.38
C ASP A 69 -20.60 22.40 1.46
N GLY A 70 -20.52 23.04 0.29
CA GLY A 70 -20.23 24.46 0.18
C GLY A 70 -21.41 25.27 0.71
N ASP A 71 -21.29 25.72 1.96
CA ASP A 71 -22.14 26.77 2.54
C ASP A 71 -21.44 28.13 2.35
N GLU A 72 -21.86 28.89 1.32
CA GLU A 72 -21.78 30.37 1.28
C GLU A 72 -23.08 30.96 0.69
#